data_AF-A0A7M6DP31-F1
#
_entry.id   AF-A0A7M6DP31-F1
#
_cell.length_a   1.000
_cell.length_b   1.000
_cell.length_c   1.000
_cell.angle_alpha   90.00
_cell.angle_beta   90.00
_cell.angle_gamma   90.00
#
_symmetry.space_group_name_H-M   'P 1'
#
loop_
_entity.id
_entity.type
_entity.pdbx_description
1 polymer ?
#
loop_
_entity_poly.entity_id
_entity_poly.type
_entity_poly.pdbx_seq_one_letter_code
_entity_poly.pdbx_strand_id
1 'polypeptide(L)'
;KKWFSSVSMSSLLLGHWKYREQWLGKRGPTWPMSEIWHGSKFKDLQWFWDPEATWPLPHKCRECRRYNDLVSLAIPNDQTRFEFTCKHCNNKEFIDVNFVQGDPRNIGLIGHWDGWQPKFGRGISYGSGSIELTVANMEKEKRCLDENVFVSSFVPEHKLPNKQPSALDPFLDPLVTELEELFINGIEVDYPIDVPESPLKKGKCRIRCILICWTGDYPARCQIGKFSKKGTFGCRTDKCKGESVSGSTTKYYLNNRHHFTSPWNKREMYDEYDVMEEIEFSESYARKKQRAKETG
;
A
#
# COMPACT_ATOMS: atom_id res chain seq x y z
N LYS A 1 -20.15 2.58 -3.05
CA LYS A 1 -21.58 2.67 -2.64
C LYS A 1 -22.31 1.32 -2.64
N LYS A 2 -22.29 0.53 -3.72
CA LYS A 2 -23.00 -0.77 -3.79
C LYS A 2 -22.60 -1.80 -2.72
N TRP A 3 -21.34 -1.82 -2.29
CA TRP A 3 -20.91 -2.72 -1.21
C TRP A 3 -21.67 -2.49 0.11
N PHE A 4 -22.09 -1.26 0.36
CA PHE A 4 -22.74 -0.84 1.60
C PHE A 4 -24.27 -0.90 1.52
N SER A 5 -24.86 -1.28 0.39
CA SER A 5 -26.33 -1.44 0.31
C SER A 5 -26.82 -2.81 0.76
N SER A 6 -25.92 -3.80 0.87
CA SER A 6 -26.26 -5.15 1.31
C SER A 6 -25.85 -5.39 2.76
N VAL A 7 -26.77 -5.94 3.54
CA VAL A 7 -26.52 -6.42 4.91
C VAL A 7 -25.43 -7.49 4.93
N SER A 8 -25.46 -8.43 3.98
CA SER A 8 -24.47 -9.53 3.92
C SER A 8 -23.07 -9.01 3.63
N MET A 9 -22.94 -8.13 2.64
CA MET A 9 -21.64 -7.53 2.29
C MET A 9 -21.13 -6.62 3.41
N SER A 10 -21.99 -5.81 4.03
CA SER A 10 -21.59 -4.95 5.15
C SER A 10 -21.13 -5.75 6.37
N SER A 11 -21.72 -6.92 6.63
CA SER A 11 -21.25 -7.84 7.67
C SER A 11 -19.90 -8.47 7.31
N LEU A 12 -19.73 -8.83 6.04
CA LEU A 12 -18.47 -9.38 5.51
C LEU A 12 -17.30 -8.39 5.63
N LEU A 13 -17.55 -7.11 5.34
CA LEU A 13 -16.56 -6.02 5.45
C LEU A 13 -16.16 -5.69 6.89
N LEU A 14 -16.88 -6.19 7.89
CA LEU A 14 -16.53 -6.08 9.31
C LEU A 14 -15.78 -7.31 9.86
N GLY A 15 -15.32 -8.23 8.99
CA GLY A 15 -14.60 -9.45 9.41
C GLY A 15 -13.45 -9.19 10.37
N HIS A 16 -12.59 -8.22 10.06
CA HIS A 16 -11.44 -7.82 10.90
C HIS A 16 -11.85 -7.32 12.29
N TRP A 17 -13.04 -6.71 12.42
CA TRP A 17 -13.54 -6.14 13.67
C TRP A 17 -13.97 -7.20 14.67
N LYS A 18 -14.43 -8.37 14.18
CA LYS A 18 -14.72 -9.53 15.04
C LYS A 18 -13.48 -10.01 15.79
N TYR A 19 -12.30 -9.79 15.24
CA TYR A 19 -11.02 -10.16 15.83
C TYR A 19 -10.24 -8.94 16.36
N ARG A 20 -10.92 -7.81 16.61
CA ARG A 20 -10.29 -6.55 17.04
C ARG A 20 -9.43 -6.70 18.29
N GLU A 21 -9.82 -7.55 19.23
CA GLU A 21 -9.06 -7.80 20.47
C GLU A 21 -7.62 -8.30 20.23
N GLN A 22 -7.34 -8.86 19.04
CA GLN A 22 -6.02 -9.37 18.67
C GLN A 22 -5.05 -8.26 18.21
N TRP A 23 -5.56 -7.09 17.84
CA TRP A 23 -4.74 -6.02 17.23
C TRP A 23 -5.02 -4.62 17.77
N LEU A 24 -6.26 -4.31 18.14
CA LEU A 24 -6.68 -3.02 18.70
C LEU A 24 -6.09 -2.83 20.11
N GLY A 25 -5.47 -1.68 20.35
CA GLY A 25 -4.81 -1.34 21.62
C GLY A 25 -3.53 -2.14 21.90
N LYS A 26 -3.08 -3.01 20.98
CA LYS A 26 -1.88 -3.82 21.17
C LYS A 26 -0.63 -3.08 20.69
N ARG A 27 0.51 -3.38 21.32
CA ARG A 27 1.85 -2.89 20.95
C ARG A 27 2.83 -4.07 20.83
N GLY A 28 3.90 -3.91 20.04
CA GLY A 28 4.89 -4.96 19.81
C GLY A 28 4.42 -6.03 18.81
N PRO A 29 5.27 -7.01 18.45
CA PRO A 29 4.95 -8.01 17.42
C PRO A 29 3.78 -8.93 17.84
N THR A 30 2.89 -9.25 16.89
CA THR A 30 1.76 -10.17 17.12
C THR A 30 2.23 -11.59 16.79
N TRP A 31 2.14 -12.51 17.74
CA TRP A 31 2.46 -13.93 17.53
C TRP A 31 1.37 -14.81 18.13
N PRO A 32 1.02 -15.96 17.52
CA PRO A 32 1.44 -16.40 16.19
C PRO A 32 0.75 -15.62 15.07
N MET A 33 1.46 -15.35 13.96
CA MET A 33 0.86 -14.77 12.76
C MET A 33 0.30 -15.90 11.87
N SER A 34 -1.02 -15.96 11.71
CA SER A 34 -1.64 -16.81 10.69
C SER A 34 -1.45 -16.24 9.28
N GLU A 35 -1.33 -14.91 9.15
CA GLU A 35 -0.98 -14.20 7.91
C GLU A 35 -0.21 -12.90 8.20
N ILE A 36 0.59 -12.41 7.23
CA ILE A 36 1.33 -11.14 7.34
C ILE A 36 0.37 -9.96 7.59
N TRP A 37 -0.81 -9.99 6.97
CA TRP A 37 -1.83 -8.94 7.07
C TRP A 37 -2.70 -9.10 8.31
N HIS A 38 -2.72 -10.29 8.92
CA HIS A 38 -3.57 -10.57 10.06
C HIS A 38 -2.94 -9.99 11.32
N GLY A 39 -3.61 -8.99 11.88
CA GLY A 39 -3.25 -8.33 13.13
C GLY A 39 -2.06 -7.38 13.06
N SER A 40 -0.96 -7.69 12.35
CA SER A 40 0.23 -6.81 12.36
C SER A 40 -0.04 -5.45 11.70
N LYS A 41 -0.56 -5.46 10.45
CA LYS A 41 -0.87 -4.22 9.72
C LYS A 41 -2.07 -3.48 10.27
N PHE A 42 -3.10 -4.20 10.70
CA PHE A 42 -4.23 -3.59 11.41
C PHE A 42 -3.81 -2.91 12.72
N LYS A 43 -2.85 -3.49 13.45
CA LYS A 43 -2.28 -2.88 14.66
C LYS A 43 -1.41 -1.65 14.35
N ASP A 44 -0.56 -1.72 13.33
CA ASP A 44 0.28 -0.58 12.90
C ASP A 44 -0.58 0.62 12.49
N LEU A 45 -1.74 0.35 11.88
CA LEU A 45 -2.67 1.35 11.36
C LEU A 45 -3.96 1.41 12.18
N GLN A 46 -3.94 1.01 13.45
CA GLN A 46 -5.16 0.85 14.25
C GLN A 46 -5.98 2.14 14.36
N TRP A 47 -5.30 3.30 14.33
CA TRP A 47 -5.91 4.64 14.31
C TRP A 47 -6.93 4.85 13.18
N PHE A 48 -6.80 4.08 12.08
CA PHE A 48 -7.70 4.19 10.93
C PHE A 48 -9.07 3.55 11.20
N TRP A 49 -9.12 2.54 12.07
CA TRP A 49 -10.35 1.79 12.40
C TRP A 49 -10.86 2.03 13.82
N ASP A 50 -10.02 2.50 14.74
CA ASP A 50 -10.38 2.72 16.14
C ASP A 50 -11.34 3.92 16.28
N PRO A 51 -12.60 3.72 16.72
CA PRO A 51 -13.54 4.82 16.97
C PRO A 51 -13.03 5.83 17.98
N GLU A 52 -12.16 5.44 18.91
CA GLU A 52 -11.66 6.34 19.95
C GLU A 52 -10.41 7.11 19.51
N ALA A 53 -9.84 6.76 18.35
CA ALA A 53 -8.69 7.44 17.78
C ALA A 53 -9.10 8.59 16.87
N THR A 54 -8.31 9.66 16.92
CA THR A 54 -8.35 10.76 15.96
C THR A 54 -6.99 10.90 15.29
N TRP A 55 -6.99 11.30 14.03
CA TRP A 55 -5.77 11.44 13.24
C TRP A 55 -5.91 12.59 12.23
N PRO A 56 -4.81 13.29 11.90
CA PRO A 56 -4.84 14.41 10.97
C PRO A 56 -4.85 13.92 9.51
N LEU A 57 -5.68 14.53 8.68
CA LEU A 57 -5.64 14.34 7.23
C LEU A 57 -4.30 14.83 6.64
N PRO A 58 -3.81 14.22 5.56
CA PRO A 58 -2.56 14.63 4.92
C PRO A 58 -2.70 16.03 4.31
N HIS A 59 -1.60 16.79 4.33
CA HIS A 59 -1.57 18.15 3.78
C HIS A 59 -0.92 18.20 2.40
N LYS A 60 -1.61 18.79 1.42
CA LYS A 60 -1.05 19.06 0.09
C LYS A 60 -0.30 20.38 0.10
N CYS A 61 1.01 20.33 -0.07
CA CYS A 61 1.85 21.53 -0.08
C CYS A 61 1.42 22.49 -1.19
N ARG A 62 1.32 23.79 -0.86
CA ARG A 62 0.90 24.80 -1.84
C ARG A 62 1.92 25.02 -2.95
N GLU A 63 3.20 24.85 -2.63
CA GLU A 63 4.32 25.07 -3.55
C GLU A 63 4.53 23.86 -4.48
N CYS A 64 4.96 22.72 -3.94
CA CYS A 64 5.30 21.54 -4.76
C CYS A 64 4.13 20.61 -5.07
N ARG A 65 2.93 20.90 -4.53
CA ARG A 65 1.70 20.12 -4.74
C ARG A 65 1.75 18.66 -4.26
N ARG A 66 2.78 18.26 -3.51
CA ARG A 66 2.90 16.92 -2.92
C ARG A 66 2.17 16.81 -1.59
N TYR A 67 1.62 15.63 -1.31
CA TYR A 67 1.02 15.30 -0.02
C TYR A 67 2.10 15.02 1.03
N ASN A 68 1.88 15.54 2.22
CA ASN A 68 2.71 15.32 3.39
C ASN A 68 1.87 14.59 4.43
N ASP A 69 2.41 13.47 4.91
CA ASP A 69 1.83 12.73 6.02
C ASP A 69 1.98 13.56 7.30
N LEU A 70 0.84 13.84 7.94
CA LEU A 70 0.80 14.56 9.21
C LEU A 70 0.68 13.62 10.42
N VAL A 71 0.32 12.34 10.20
CA VAL A 71 0.13 11.36 11.28
C VAL A 71 1.44 11.13 12.03
N SER A 72 2.57 11.17 11.32
CA SER A 72 3.91 11.02 11.90
C SER A 72 4.39 12.24 12.71
N LEU A 73 3.72 13.39 12.61
CA LEU A 73 4.20 14.66 13.19
C LEU A 73 3.74 14.90 14.64
N ALA A 74 2.99 13.97 15.24
CA ALA A 74 2.49 14.06 16.62
C ALA A 74 1.84 15.43 16.92
N ILE A 75 1.02 15.93 15.99
CA ILE A 75 0.35 17.22 16.12
C ILE A 75 -0.63 17.15 17.30
N PRO A 76 -0.53 18.05 18.29
CA PRO A 76 -1.47 18.10 19.40
C PRO A 76 -2.91 18.33 18.91
N ASN A 77 -3.86 17.57 19.45
CA ASN A 77 -5.28 17.61 19.03
C ASN A 77 -5.97 18.97 19.26
N ASP A 78 -5.41 19.83 20.10
CA ASP A 78 -5.90 21.17 20.42
C ASP A 78 -5.36 22.25 19.47
N GLN A 79 -4.37 21.93 18.63
CA GLN A 79 -3.74 22.87 17.72
C GLN A 79 -4.33 22.75 16.31
N THR A 80 -5.31 23.59 16.01
CA THR A 80 -5.96 23.61 14.68
C THR A 80 -5.10 24.27 13.61
N ARG A 81 -4.11 25.09 13.99
CA ARG A 81 -3.19 25.76 13.08
C ARG A 81 -1.74 25.60 13.51
N PHE A 82 -0.92 25.08 12.60
CA PHE A 82 0.47 24.70 12.86
C PHE A 82 1.41 25.22 11.76
N GLU A 83 2.62 25.64 12.13
CA GLU A 83 3.68 25.96 11.15
C GLU A 83 4.28 24.66 10.63
N PHE A 84 3.91 24.30 9.41
CA PHE A 84 4.35 23.08 8.75
C PHE A 84 5.52 23.38 7.80
N THR A 85 6.54 22.52 7.83
CA THR A 85 7.64 22.53 6.85
C THR A 85 7.49 21.33 5.92
N CYS A 86 7.33 21.58 4.62
CA CYS A 86 7.20 20.51 3.63
C CYS A 86 8.49 19.69 3.53
N LYS A 87 8.40 18.37 3.72
CA LYS A 87 9.55 17.46 3.62
C LYS A 87 10.16 17.35 2.22
N HIS A 88 9.43 17.80 1.19
CA HIS A 88 9.84 17.67 -0.21
C HIS A 88 10.51 18.93 -0.77
N CYS A 89 10.04 20.12 -0.38
CA CYS A 89 10.54 21.39 -0.93
C CYS A 89 11.04 22.37 0.14
N ASN A 90 10.97 21.99 1.42
CA ASN A 90 11.31 22.83 2.58
C ASN A 90 10.52 24.14 2.70
N ASN A 91 9.45 24.31 1.92
CA ASN A 91 8.56 25.45 2.06
C ASN A 91 7.88 25.42 3.43
N LYS A 92 7.86 26.58 4.10
CA LYS A 92 7.18 26.76 5.38
C LYS A 92 5.84 27.43 5.15
N GLU A 93 4.79 26.84 5.70
CA GLU A 93 3.43 27.39 5.62
C GLU A 93 2.64 27.09 6.87
N PHE A 94 1.74 28.01 7.25
CA PHE A 94 0.76 27.74 8.29
C PHE A 94 -0.42 27.00 7.68
N ILE A 95 -0.71 25.81 8.22
CA ILE A 95 -1.79 24.94 7.74
C ILE A 95 -2.87 24.79 8.81
N ASP A 96 -4.12 24.66 8.36
CA ASP A 96 -5.23 24.25 9.21
C ASP A 96 -5.33 22.72 9.16
N VAL A 97 -5.20 22.09 10.32
CA VAL A 97 -5.15 20.62 10.43
C VAL A 97 -6.55 20.09 10.65
N ASN A 98 -7.05 19.32 9.68
CA ASN A 98 -8.33 18.65 9.78
C ASN A 98 -8.14 17.27 10.40
N PHE A 99 -8.64 17.10 11.62
CA PHE A 99 -8.67 15.80 12.28
C PHE A 99 -9.93 15.03 11.88
N VAL A 100 -9.77 13.71 11.76
CA VAL A 100 -10.85 12.77 11.49
C VAL A 100 -10.78 11.62 12.49
N GLN A 101 -11.93 11.02 12.76
CA GLN A 101 -12.07 9.90 13.67
C GLN A 101 -11.87 8.57 12.92
N GLY A 102 -11.26 7.58 13.57
CA GLY A 102 -11.21 6.22 13.06
C GLY A 102 -12.62 5.61 13.00
N ASP A 103 -12.83 4.66 12.08
CA ASP A 103 -14.12 3.99 11.94
C ASP A 103 -13.91 2.52 11.52
N PRO A 104 -14.48 1.54 12.24
CA PRO A 104 -14.42 0.12 11.89
C PRO A 104 -14.94 -0.20 10.49
N ARG A 105 -15.78 0.66 9.93
CA ARG A 105 -16.33 0.52 8.58
C ARG A 105 -15.36 0.98 7.50
N ASN A 106 -14.25 1.65 7.86
CA ASN A 106 -13.21 2.03 6.92
C ASN A 106 -12.55 0.81 6.27
N ILE A 107 -12.17 0.93 5.01
CA ILE A 107 -11.77 -0.20 4.16
C ILE A 107 -10.25 -0.22 3.95
N GLY A 108 -9.61 -1.29 4.39
CA GLY A 108 -8.26 -1.66 3.97
C GLY A 108 -8.29 -2.47 2.67
N LEU A 109 -7.46 -2.09 1.71
CA LEU A 109 -7.30 -2.76 0.42
C LEU A 109 -5.92 -3.41 0.29
N ILE A 110 -5.89 -4.55 -0.39
CA ILE A 110 -4.66 -5.21 -0.84
C ILE A 110 -4.64 -5.12 -2.36
N GLY A 111 -3.64 -4.42 -2.89
CA GLY A 111 -3.36 -4.38 -4.32
C GLY A 111 -2.63 -5.63 -4.77
N HIS A 112 -2.89 -6.06 -5.99
CA HIS A 112 -2.19 -7.16 -6.64
C HIS A 112 -1.91 -6.81 -8.09
N TRP A 113 -0.73 -7.21 -8.57
CA TRP A 113 -0.40 -7.16 -9.98
C TRP A 113 -0.05 -8.56 -10.43
N ASP A 114 -0.79 -9.07 -11.42
CA ASP A 114 -0.52 -10.34 -12.07
C ASP A 114 -0.29 -10.13 -13.56
N GLY A 115 0.84 -10.61 -14.07
CA GLY A 115 1.23 -10.50 -15.47
C GLY A 115 1.38 -11.88 -16.09
N TRP A 116 0.65 -12.14 -17.17
CA TRP A 116 0.65 -13.41 -17.89
C TRP A 116 0.95 -13.24 -19.38
N GLN A 117 1.31 -14.37 -20.00
CA GLN A 117 1.52 -14.46 -21.44
C GLN A 117 0.32 -15.18 -22.09
N PRO A 118 -0.60 -14.47 -22.77
CA PRO A 118 -1.78 -15.07 -23.37
C PRO A 118 -1.52 -16.05 -24.54
N LYS A 119 -0.28 -16.19 -25.05
CA LYS A 119 0.03 -17.14 -26.13
C LYS A 119 1.24 -18.03 -25.79
N PHE A 120 1.07 -19.34 -26.01
CA PHE A 120 2.14 -20.34 -25.95
C PHE A 120 2.91 -20.35 -27.29
N GLY A 121 3.94 -19.52 -27.42
CA GLY A 121 4.81 -19.52 -28.61
C GLY A 121 6.20 -18.97 -28.31
N ARG A 122 7.25 -19.70 -28.69
CA ARG A 122 8.63 -19.23 -28.53
C ARG A 122 8.83 -17.93 -29.34
N GLY A 123 9.24 -16.86 -28.66
CA GLY A 123 9.69 -15.63 -29.30
C GLY A 123 8.64 -14.54 -29.52
N ILE A 124 7.39 -14.72 -29.07
CA ILE A 124 6.34 -13.72 -29.23
C ILE A 124 6.05 -13.06 -27.86
N SER A 125 6.55 -11.83 -27.66
CA SER A 125 6.43 -11.08 -26.40
C SER A 125 5.13 -10.27 -26.30
N TYR A 126 3.96 -10.90 -26.48
CA TYR A 126 2.70 -10.22 -26.17
C TYR A 126 2.29 -10.55 -24.72
N GLY A 127 2.72 -9.75 -23.75
CA GLY A 127 2.27 -9.85 -22.34
C GLY A 127 0.94 -9.14 -22.09
N SER A 128 0.22 -9.53 -21.06
CA SER A 128 -0.95 -8.83 -20.50
C SER A 128 -0.98 -9.00 -19.00
N GLY A 129 -1.65 -8.11 -18.27
CA GLY A 129 -1.81 -8.27 -16.84
C GLY A 129 -3.04 -7.58 -16.29
N SER A 130 -3.35 -7.85 -15.03
CA SER A 130 -4.43 -7.23 -14.27
C SER A 130 -3.89 -6.55 -13.02
N ILE A 131 -4.43 -5.37 -12.75
CA ILE A 131 -4.35 -4.74 -11.44
C ILE A 131 -5.61 -5.14 -10.68
N GLU A 132 -5.45 -5.81 -9.56
CA GLU A 132 -6.54 -6.38 -8.77
C GLU A 132 -6.52 -5.82 -7.36
N LEU A 133 -7.69 -5.77 -6.74
CA LEU A 133 -7.91 -5.31 -5.39
C LEU A 133 -8.69 -6.36 -4.61
N THR A 134 -8.25 -6.66 -3.40
CA THR A 134 -9.02 -7.45 -2.44
C THR A 134 -9.20 -6.65 -1.16
N VAL A 135 -10.32 -6.88 -0.46
CA VAL A 135 -10.63 -6.15 0.77
C VAL A 135 -9.99 -6.86 1.96
N ALA A 136 -8.98 -6.23 2.56
CA ALA A 136 -8.25 -6.75 3.71
C ALA A 136 -9.14 -7.02 4.93
N ASN A 137 -10.22 -6.24 5.08
CA ASN A 137 -11.14 -6.34 6.20
C ASN A 137 -11.87 -7.68 6.28
N MET A 138 -12.01 -8.38 5.15
CA MET A 138 -12.70 -9.66 5.11
C MET A 138 -11.84 -10.76 5.75
N GLU A 139 -12.50 -11.74 6.36
CA GLU A 139 -11.87 -13.00 6.78
C GLU A 139 -11.18 -13.67 5.58
N LYS A 140 -10.04 -14.32 5.82
CA LYS A 140 -9.19 -14.90 4.77
C LYS A 140 -9.99 -15.78 3.82
N GLU A 141 -10.78 -16.70 4.38
CA GLU A 141 -11.55 -17.71 3.66
C GLU A 141 -12.58 -17.07 2.72
N LYS A 142 -13.04 -15.86 3.04
CA LYS A 142 -13.98 -15.10 2.22
C LYS A 142 -13.26 -14.19 1.23
N ARG A 143 -12.18 -13.54 1.66
CA ARG A 143 -11.35 -12.65 0.84
C ARG A 143 -10.73 -13.37 -0.36
N CYS A 144 -10.38 -14.66 -0.20
CA CYS A 144 -9.79 -15.48 -1.25
C CYS A 144 -10.80 -16.07 -2.25
N LEU A 145 -12.10 -15.78 -2.09
CA LEU A 145 -13.10 -16.17 -3.08
C LEU A 145 -12.99 -15.24 -4.30
N ASP A 146 -13.16 -15.81 -5.49
CA ASP A 146 -13.11 -15.12 -6.77
C ASP A 146 -14.10 -13.94 -6.85
N GLU A 147 -15.29 -14.09 -6.29
CA GLU A 147 -16.30 -13.02 -6.19
C GLU A 147 -15.86 -11.79 -5.38
N ASN A 148 -14.81 -11.92 -4.55
CA ASN A 148 -14.25 -10.86 -3.72
C ASN A 148 -12.88 -10.34 -4.23
N VAL A 149 -12.49 -10.72 -5.45
CA VAL A 149 -11.36 -10.14 -6.18
C VAL A 149 -11.88 -9.15 -7.21
N PHE A 150 -11.50 -7.88 -7.06
CA PHE A 150 -11.98 -6.80 -7.91
C PHE A 150 -10.89 -6.36 -8.88
N VAL A 151 -11.09 -6.56 -10.17
CA VAL A 151 -10.16 -6.06 -11.19
C VAL A 151 -10.37 -4.57 -11.39
N SER A 152 -9.35 -3.77 -11.07
CA SER A 152 -9.33 -2.33 -11.26
C SER A 152 -8.96 -1.95 -12.69
N SER A 153 -8.02 -2.67 -13.31
CA SER A 153 -7.54 -2.37 -14.66
C SER A 153 -6.95 -3.58 -15.36
N PHE A 154 -7.11 -3.62 -16.69
CA PHE A 154 -6.39 -4.54 -17.57
C PHE A 154 -5.30 -3.78 -18.31
N VAL A 155 -4.09 -4.32 -18.25
CA VAL A 155 -2.90 -3.70 -18.83
C VAL A 155 -2.47 -4.50 -20.06
N PRO A 156 -2.52 -3.92 -21.27
CA PRO A 156 -1.98 -4.54 -22.45
C PRO A 156 -0.46 -4.38 -22.46
N GLU A 157 0.24 -5.14 -21.61
CA GLU A 157 1.70 -5.03 -21.39
C GLU A 157 2.49 -5.06 -22.72
N HIS A 158 1.99 -5.79 -23.70
CA HIS A 158 2.55 -5.84 -25.04
C HIS A 158 2.57 -4.53 -25.84
N LYS A 159 1.73 -3.56 -25.50
CA LYS A 159 1.74 -2.21 -26.07
C LYS A 159 2.65 -1.26 -25.29
N LEU A 160 3.16 -1.70 -24.15
CA LEU A 160 3.98 -0.87 -23.28
C LEU A 160 5.43 -0.83 -23.76
N PRO A 161 6.12 0.30 -23.58
CA PRO A 161 7.54 0.40 -23.86
C PRO A 161 8.32 -0.64 -23.05
N ASN A 162 9.01 -1.54 -23.75
CA ASN A 162 9.83 -2.56 -23.12
C ASN A 162 10.88 -1.93 -22.19
N LYS A 163 10.99 -2.49 -20.97
CA LYS A 163 12.02 -2.12 -19.98
C LYS A 163 11.93 -0.68 -19.46
N GLN A 164 10.77 -0.02 -19.55
CA GLN A 164 10.52 1.23 -18.84
C GLN A 164 9.77 0.97 -17.52
N PRO A 165 10.35 1.35 -16.37
CA PRO A 165 9.71 1.17 -15.06
C PRO A 165 8.37 1.91 -14.92
N SER A 166 8.22 3.09 -15.53
CA SER A 166 7.00 3.92 -15.49
C SER A 166 5.92 3.51 -16.48
N ALA A 167 6.12 2.43 -17.24
CA ALA A 167 5.16 2.03 -18.26
C ALA A 167 3.78 1.61 -17.69
N LEU A 168 3.73 1.23 -16.40
CA LEU A 168 2.50 0.89 -15.69
C LEU A 168 1.80 2.12 -15.08
N ASP A 169 2.49 3.25 -14.94
CA ASP A 169 1.99 4.43 -14.24
C ASP A 169 0.63 4.91 -14.79
N PRO A 170 0.38 4.98 -16.11
CA PRO A 170 -0.93 5.39 -16.64
C PRO A 170 -2.10 4.49 -16.21
N PHE A 171 -1.82 3.24 -15.84
CA PHE A 171 -2.83 2.27 -15.38
C PHE A 171 -2.98 2.28 -13.85
N LEU A 172 -1.96 2.75 -13.13
CA LEU A 172 -2.00 2.92 -11.68
C LEU A 172 -2.55 4.28 -11.27
N ASP A 173 -2.36 5.31 -12.08
CA ASP A 173 -2.75 6.69 -11.79
C ASP A 173 -4.25 6.84 -11.45
N PRO A 174 -5.20 6.20 -12.17
CA PRO A 174 -6.61 6.25 -11.79
C PRO A 174 -6.87 5.63 -10.41
N LEU A 175 -6.22 4.50 -10.11
CA LEU A 175 -6.35 3.82 -8.83
C LEU A 175 -5.78 4.69 -7.70
N VAL A 176 -4.59 5.27 -7.88
CA VAL A 176 -3.94 6.13 -6.88
C VAL A 176 -4.79 7.38 -6.63
N THR A 177 -5.26 8.03 -7.69
CA THR A 177 -6.12 9.23 -7.59
C THR A 177 -7.41 8.92 -6.84
N GLU A 178 -8.07 7.79 -7.12
CA GLU A 178 -9.28 7.39 -6.42
C GLU A 178 -9.00 7.02 -4.95
N LEU A 179 -7.87 6.36 -4.66
CA LEU A 179 -7.45 6.06 -3.29
C LEU A 179 -7.17 7.34 -2.49
N GLU A 180 -6.53 8.35 -3.08
CA GLU A 180 -6.31 9.65 -2.44
C GLU A 180 -7.65 10.32 -2.08
N GLU A 181 -8.59 10.35 -3.02
CA GLU A 181 -9.93 10.92 -2.81
C GLU A 181 -10.71 10.16 -1.73
N LEU A 182 -10.69 8.83 -1.78
CA LEU A 182 -11.35 7.97 -0.78
C LEU A 182 -10.69 8.06 0.60
N PHE A 183 -9.38 8.31 0.67
CA PHE A 183 -8.70 8.50 1.94
C PHE A 183 -9.00 9.87 2.55
N ILE A 184 -8.96 10.95 1.75
CA ILE A 184 -9.07 12.35 2.19
C ILE A 184 -10.52 12.80 2.39
N ASN A 185 -11.38 12.53 1.41
CA ASN A 185 -12.78 12.96 1.44
C ASN A 185 -13.71 11.83 1.87
N GLY A 186 -13.35 10.59 1.58
CA GLY A 186 -14.18 9.43 1.87
C GLY A 186 -15.48 9.45 1.08
N ILE A 187 -16.35 8.48 1.35
CA ILE A 187 -17.66 8.37 0.72
C ILE A 187 -18.75 8.29 1.77
N GLU A 188 -19.79 9.11 1.58
CA GLU A 188 -20.99 9.02 2.38
C GLU A 188 -21.86 7.85 1.92
N VAL A 189 -22.23 7.02 2.90
CA VAL A 189 -23.05 5.83 2.70
C VAL A 189 -24.05 5.71 3.83
N ASP A 190 -25.16 5.02 3.56
CA ASP A 190 -26.10 4.60 4.59
C ASP A 190 -25.77 3.14 4.96
N TYR A 191 -25.07 2.95 6.08
CA TYR A 191 -24.58 1.63 6.48
C TYR A 191 -25.73 0.82 7.12
N PRO A 192 -26.03 -0.39 6.63
CA PRO A 192 -27.32 -1.04 6.89
C PRO A 192 -27.36 -1.80 8.23
N ILE A 193 -26.23 -1.94 8.91
CA ILE A 193 -26.08 -2.71 10.15
C ILE A 193 -25.37 -1.92 11.24
N ASP A 194 -25.66 -2.26 12.49
CA ASP A 194 -24.88 -1.78 13.64
C ASP A 194 -23.49 -2.42 13.60
N VAL A 195 -22.47 -1.70 14.07
CA VAL A 195 -21.13 -2.27 14.24
C VAL A 195 -21.12 -3.08 15.54
N PRO A 196 -20.78 -4.38 15.52
CA PRO A 196 -20.74 -5.20 16.72
C PRO A 196 -19.81 -4.62 17.78
N GLU A 197 -20.26 -4.59 19.02
CA GLU A 197 -19.45 -4.19 20.19
C GLU A 197 -18.78 -2.81 20.02
N SER A 198 -19.50 -1.90 19.36
CA SER A 198 -19.13 -0.51 19.11
C SER A 198 -20.36 0.39 19.35
N PRO A 199 -20.18 1.65 19.78
CA PRO A 199 -21.30 2.60 19.87
C PRO A 199 -21.87 2.98 18.49
N LEU A 200 -21.20 2.63 17.39
CA LEU A 200 -21.58 3.02 16.04
C LEU A 200 -22.80 2.24 15.54
N LYS A 201 -23.88 2.97 15.28
CA LYS A 201 -25.15 2.44 14.78
C LYS A 201 -25.24 2.46 13.25
N LYS A 202 -26.17 1.66 12.72
CA LYS A 202 -26.61 1.75 11.33
C LYS A 202 -27.05 3.18 11.00
N GLY A 203 -26.90 3.58 9.76
CA GLY A 203 -27.24 4.91 9.29
C GLY A 203 -26.11 5.56 8.50
N LYS A 204 -26.25 6.88 8.28
CA LYS A 204 -25.28 7.67 7.53
C LYS A 204 -23.93 7.70 8.21
N CYS A 205 -22.89 7.32 7.47
CA CYS A 205 -21.51 7.49 7.88
C CYS A 205 -20.63 7.81 6.67
N ARG A 206 -19.38 8.20 6.96
CA ARG A 206 -18.37 8.48 5.95
C ARG A 206 -17.29 7.42 6.03
N ILE A 207 -17.16 6.63 4.98
CA ILE A 207 -16.20 5.54 4.88
C ILE A 207 -14.98 6.00 4.10
N ARG A 208 -13.80 5.71 4.64
CA ARG A 208 -12.51 5.97 4.02
C ARG A 208 -11.87 4.68 3.55
N CYS A 209 -10.99 4.76 2.55
CA CYS A 209 -10.23 3.62 2.06
C CYS A 209 -8.73 3.87 2.17
N ILE A 210 -7.97 2.83 2.49
CA ILE A 210 -6.50 2.85 2.51
C ILE A 210 -5.95 1.59 1.85
N LEU A 211 -4.90 1.74 1.05
CA LEU A 211 -4.14 0.62 0.51
C LEU A 211 -3.08 0.20 1.53
N ILE A 212 -3.23 -0.98 2.13
CA ILE A 212 -2.34 -1.43 3.23
C ILE A 212 -1.18 -2.29 2.73
N CYS A 213 -1.30 -2.85 1.52
CA CYS A 213 -0.30 -3.72 0.95
C CYS A 213 -0.42 -3.80 -0.58
N TRP A 214 0.72 -4.04 -1.23
CA TRP A 214 0.80 -4.50 -2.60
C TRP A 214 1.43 -5.89 -2.68
N THR A 215 0.80 -6.80 -3.40
CA THR A 215 1.20 -8.20 -3.57
C THR A 215 1.46 -8.51 -5.05
N GLY A 216 2.17 -9.61 -5.29
CA GLY A 216 2.59 -10.04 -6.62
C GLY A 216 3.77 -10.99 -6.49
N ASP A 217 4.03 -11.76 -7.54
CA ASP A 217 5.29 -12.50 -7.63
C ASP A 217 6.49 -11.54 -7.69
N TYR A 218 7.71 -12.06 -7.59
CA TYR A 218 8.90 -11.19 -7.58
C TYR A 218 9.02 -10.32 -8.85
N PRO A 219 8.83 -10.86 -10.08
CA PRO A 219 8.72 -10.06 -11.30
C PRO A 219 7.69 -8.93 -11.25
N ALA A 220 6.47 -9.21 -10.78
CA ALA A 220 5.37 -8.26 -10.67
C ALA A 220 5.70 -7.15 -9.67
N ARG A 221 6.21 -7.51 -8.49
CA ARG A 221 6.68 -6.55 -7.49
C ARG A 221 7.81 -5.66 -8.02
N CYS A 222 8.69 -6.22 -8.86
CA CYS A 222 9.72 -5.43 -9.51
C CYS A 222 9.15 -4.44 -10.53
N GLN A 223 8.12 -4.81 -11.29
CA GLN A 223 7.48 -3.91 -12.26
C GLN A 223 6.77 -2.75 -11.56
N ILE A 224 5.88 -3.05 -10.61
CA ILE A 224 5.13 -2.02 -9.87
C ILE A 224 6.03 -1.15 -9.00
N GLY A 225 6.99 -1.77 -8.32
CA GLY A 225 7.92 -1.06 -7.44
C GLY A 225 9.08 -0.37 -8.18
N LYS A 226 9.11 -0.44 -9.52
CA LYS A 226 10.13 0.16 -10.38
C LYS A 226 11.56 -0.32 -10.07
N PHE A 227 11.70 -1.62 -9.80
CA PHE A 227 12.96 -2.27 -9.45
C PHE A 227 13.57 -3.08 -10.61
N SER A 228 14.90 -3.20 -10.60
CA SER A 228 15.58 -4.12 -11.51
C SER A 228 15.38 -5.56 -11.04
N LYS A 229 14.89 -6.42 -11.94
CA LYS A 229 14.96 -7.89 -11.74
C LYS A 229 16.44 -8.26 -11.56
N LYS A 230 16.79 -8.96 -10.45
CA LYS A 230 18.17 -9.33 -10.07
C LYS A 230 19.03 -8.14 -9.59
N GLY A 231 18.45 -7.29 -8.74
CA GLY A 231 19.15 -6.24 -8.03
C GLY A 231 20.22 -6.75 -7.06
N THR A 232 20.89 -5.82 -6.38
CA THR A 232 21.87 -6.11 -5.32
C THR A 232 21.20 -6.55 -4.04
N PHE A 233 19.97 -6.09 -3.83
CA PHE A 233 19.15 -6.41 -2.67
C PHE A 233 17.94 -7.26 -3.08
N GLY A 234 17.48 -8.12 -2.17
CA GLY A 234 16.35 -9.01 -2.49
C GLY A 234 14.99 -8.30 -2.44
N CYS A 235 14.94 -7.16 -1.74
CA CYS A 235 13.77 -6.36 -1.47
C CYS A 235 14.23 -4.93 -1.17
N ARG A 236 13.41 -3.92 -1.47
CA ARG A 236 13.72 -2.53 -1.11
C ARG A 236 13.60 -2.26 0.39
N THR A 237 12.70 -2.96 1.06
CA THR A 237 12.49 -2.79 2.50
C THR A 237 13.61 -3.43 3.31
N ASP A 238 14.22 -4.52 2.85
CA ASP A 238 15.26 -5.21 3.61
C ASP A 238 16.65 -4.81 3.11
N LYS A 239 17.61 -4.61 4.03
CA LYS A 239 19.03 -4.42 3.68
C LYS A 239 19.74 -5.74 3.35
N CYS A 240 18.98 -6.79 2.97
CA CYS A 240 19.53 -8.09 2.59
C CYS A 240 20.28 -8.00 1.27
N LYS A 241 21.62 -8.05 1.34
CA LYS A 241 22.50 -7.95 0.19
C LYS A 241 22.77 -9.35 -0.38
N GLY A 242 22.61 -9.49 -1.70
CA GLY A 242 22.90 -10.74 -2.39
C GLY A 242 24.40 -10.93 -2.61
N GLU A 243 24.85 -12.17 -2.42
CA GLU A 243 26.23 -12.59 -2.69
C GLU A 243 26.38 -13.07 -4.13
N SER A 244 27.52 -12.76 -4.75
CA SER A 244 27.79 -13.17 -6.13
C SER A 244 28.53 -14.50 -6.15
N VAL A 245 28.11 -15.42 -7.01
CA VAL A 245 28.85 -16.66 -7.26
C VAL A 245 29.96 -16.36 -8.26
N SER A 246 31.17 -16.86 -8.02
CA SER A 246 32.31 -16.64 -8.91
C SER A 246 31.97 -17.06 -10.34
N GLY A 247 32.19 -16.17 -11.31
CA GLY A 247 31.89 -16.44 -12.73
C GLY A 247 30.41 -16.33 -13.11
N SER A 248 29.52 -15.92 -12.21
CA SER A 248 28.10 -15.73 -12.48
C SER A 248 27.62 -14.31 -12.17
N THR A 249 26.71 -13.80 -13.01
CA THR A 249 25.98 -12.54 -12.72
C THR A 249 24.79 -12.72 -11.77
N THR A 250 24.51 -13.97 -11.38
CA THR A 250 23.40 -14.30 -10.48
C THR A 250 23.81 -14.02 -9.04
N LYS A 251 22.96 -13.28 -8.32
CA LYS A 251 23.09 -13.06 -6.88
C LYS A 251 22.21 -14.04 -6.11
N TYR A 252 22.74 -14.56 -5.01
CA TYR A 252 22.03 -15.43 -4.10
C TYR A 252 21.80 -14.71 -2.77
N TYR A 253 20.59 -14.82 -2.25
CA TYR A 253 20.21 -14.29 -0.94
C TYR A 253 20.23 -15.45 0.05
N LEU A 254 21.28 -15.51 0.86
CA LEU A 254 21.50 -16.60 1.82
C LEU A 254 20.65 -16.39 3.09
N ASN A 255 20.59 -17.44 3.93
CA ASN A 255 20.07 -17.38 5.29
C ASN A 255 18.59 -17.00 5.45
N ASN A 256 17.77 -17.05 4.40
CA ASN A 256 16.33 -16.70 4.47
C ASN A 256 15.57 -17.35 5.64
N ARG A 257 15.91 -18.60 6.02
CA ARG A 257 15.31 -19.28 7.19
C ARG A 257 15.69 -18.64 8.53
N HIS A 258 16.94 -18.21 8.69
CA HIS A 258 17.40 -17.50 9.89
C HIS A 258 16.72 -16.13 10.03
N HIS A 259 16.42 -15.48 8.91
CA HIS A 259 15.77 -14.16 8.91
C HIS A 259 14.29 -14.18 9.26
N PHE A 260 13.66 -15.35 9.32
CA PHE A 260 12.32 -15.49 9.88
C PHE A 260 12.30 -15.14 11.38
N THR A 261 13.34 -15.54 12.12
CA THR A 261 13.48 -15.30 13.57
C THR A 261 14.33 -14.07 13.89
N SER A 262 15.18 -13.62 12.96
CA SER A 262 16.06 -12.47 13.11
C SER A 262 15.97 -11.56 11.88
N PRO A 263 14.95 -10.68 11.84
CA PRO A 263 14.69 -9.84 10.68
C PRO A 263 15.88 -8.96 10.32
N TRP A 264 16.03 -8.65 9.03
CA TRP A 264 17.00 -7.66 8.59
C TRP A 264 16.64 -6.26 9.07
N ASN A 265 17.66 -5.41 9.18
CA ASN A 265 17.43 -3.97 9.28
C ASN A 265 16.60 -3.51 8.09
N LYS A 266 15.53 -2.78 8.39
CA LYS A 266 14.63 -2.25 7.37
C LYS A 266 15.14 -0.91 6.84
N ARG A 267 14.77 -0.62 5.60
CA ARG A 267 14.81 0.71 5.00
C ARG A 267 13.41 1.29 5.13
N GLU A 268 13.35 2.54 5.57
CA GLU A 268 12.11 3.29 5.49
C GLU A 268 11.91 3.73 4.04
N MET A 269 10.71 3.51 3.51
CA MET A 269 10.41 3.85 2.11
C MET A 269 10.52 5.35 1.83
N TYR A 270 10.31 6.19 2.86
CA TYR A 270 10.48 7.63 2.76
C TYR A 270 11.93 8.03 2.47
N ASP A 271 12.91 7.38 3.09
CA ASP A 271 14.33 7.66 2.88
C ASP A 271 14.79 7.27 1.45
N GLU A 272 14.04 6.37 0.82
CA GLU A 272 14.32 5.86 -0.52
C GLU A 272 13.64 6.67 -1.63
N TYR A 273 12.78 7.63 -1.28
CA TYR A 273 11.96 8.37 -2.24
C TYR A 273 12.82 9.22 -3.20
N ASP A 274 13.78 9.97 -2.68
CA ASP A 274 14.66 10.81 -3.50
C ASP A 274 15.47 9.97 -4.51
N VAL A 275 15.84 8.76 -4.09
CA VAL A 275 16.53 7.79 -4.95
C VAL A 275 15.59 7.25 -6.04
N MET A 276 14.31 7.01 -5.73
CA MET A 276 13.30 6.68 -6.76
C MET A 276 13.16 7.78 -7.78
N GLU A 277 13.09 9.00 -7.29
CA GLU A 277 12.90 10.19 -8.09
C GLU A 277 14.10 10.43 -9.02
N GLU A 278 15.33 10.31 -8.50
CA GLU A 278 16.56 10.37 -9.32
C GLU A 278 16.53 9.31 -10.44
N ILE A 279 16.10 8.09 -10.13
CA ILE A 279 16.01 7.01 -11.13
C ILE A 279 14.93 7.32 -12.18
N GLU A 280 13.77 7.82 -11.77
CA GLU A 280 12.66 8.13 -12.69
C GLU A 280 13.04 9.28 -13.64
N PHE A 281 13.65 10.35 -13.12
CA PHE A 281 13.96 11.54 -13.92
C PHE A 281 15.37 11.54 -14.55
N SER A 282 16.20 10.52 -14.32
CA SER A 282 17.51 10.41 -14.95
C SER A 282 17.39 10.25 -16.47
N GLU A 283 17.90 11.19 -17.26
CA GLU A 283 17.83 11.16 -18.74
C GLU A 283 18.52 9.94 -19.38
N SER A 284 19.55 9.40 -18.71
CA SER A 284 20.30 8.24 -19.21
C SER A 284 19.67 6.92 -18.78
N TYR A 285 19.18 6.14 -19.75
CA TYR A 285 18.69 4.77 -19.52
C TYR A 285 19.72 3.86 -18.86
N ALA A 286 21.01 4.01 -19.21
CA ALA A 286 22.09 3.24 -18.59
C ALA A 286 22.23 3.57 -17.09
N ARG A 287 22.16 4.86 -16.74
CA ARG A 287 22.20 5.33 -15.35
C ARG A 287 20.97 4.88 -14.56
N LYS A 288 19.77 4.95 -15.15
CA LYS A 288 18.53 4.39 -14.55
C LYS A 288 18.72 2.93 -14.17
N LYS A 289 19.20 2.11 -15.12
CA LYS A 289 19.38 0.67 -14.93
C LYS A 289 20.45 0.34 -13.88
N GLN A 290 21.55 1.09 -13.87
CA GLN A 290 22.61 0.89 -12.88
C GLN A 290 22.13 1.23 -11.48
N ARG A 291 21.57 2.43 -11.29
CA ARG A 291 21.03 2.88 -10.00
C ARG A 291 19.95 1.93 -9.48
N ALA A 292 18.99 1.53 -10.33
CA ALA A 292 17.95 0.57 -9.96
C ALA A 292 18.49 -0.82 -9.55
N LYS A 293 19.68 -1.20 -10.02
CA LYS A 293 20.37 -2.44 -9.62
C LYS A 293 21.19 -2.29 -8.34
N GLU A 294 21.69 -1.09 -8.07
CA GLU A 294 22.45 -0.78 -6.85
C GLU A 294 21.52 -0.62 -5.65
N THR A 295 20.31 -0.08 -5.85
CA THR A 295 19.37 0.27 -4.78
C THR A 295 18.29 -0.80 -4.58
N GLY A 296 17.92 -1.50 -5.66
CA GLY A 296 16.99 -2.64 -5.63
C GLY A 296 17.68 -3.99 -5.58
#